data_AF-A0A2E8TFX0-F1
#
_entry.id   AF-A0A2E8TFX0-F1
#
_cell.length_a   1.000
_cell.length_b   1.000
_cell.length_c   1.000
_cell.angle_alpha   90.00
_cell.angle_beta   90.00
_cell.angle_gamma   90.00
#
_symmetry.space_group_name_H-M   'P 1'
#
loop_
_entity.id
_entity.type
_entity.pdbx_description
1 polymer ?
#
loop_
_entity_poly.entity_id
_entity_poly.type
_entity_poly.pdbx_seq_one_letter_code
_entity_poly.pdbx_strand_id
1 'polypeptide(L)'
;IGEYPILLGRNVMVSDGQQVTAGELLTDGPINPHELLECFFEDLRSRKPLMEAAQEAIANLQHRLVAEVQNVYKSQGASIDDKHIEVIVRQMTSKVRVEDAGDTTLLPGELIELRQVEDTNQAMSITGGAPAEFTPVLLGITKASLNTDSFISAASFQETTRVLTEAAIEGKSDWLRGLKENVIIGRLIPAGTGFSGFEEELQKEAGPHPDILSEDPAGYRRMQNLRPDYTVEMPPAASSTAVLDDPSDADLEATRTRHNIDPNTSNFAAFARPDADNELKEEQVVDAEAVEGLQEEGLLSDD
;
A
#
# COMPACT_ATOMS: atom_id res chain seq x y z
N ILE A 1 -6.78 -32.00 -17.11
CA ILE A 1 -5.50 -32.31 -17.80
C ILE A 1 -5.09 -31.01 -18.46
N GLY A 2 -4.08 -30.33 -17.92
CA GLY A 2 -3.49 -29.16 -18.56
C GLY A 2 -2.38 -29.60 -19.50
N GLU A 3 -2.41 -29.15 -20.73
CA GLU A 3 -1.33 -29.41 -21.70
C GLU A 3 -0.44 -28.16 -21.74
N TYR A 4 0.84 -28.34 -21.45
CA TYR A 4 1.82 -27.25 -21.50
C TYR A 4 2.74 -27.45 -22.72
N PRO A 5 2.71 -26.55 -23.71
CA PRO A 5 3.60 -26.64 -24.86
C PRO A 5 5.03 -26.32 -24.42
N ILE A 6 5.92 -27.30 -24.56
CA ILE A 6 7.34 -27.09 -24.29
C ILE A 6 7.95 -26.37 -25.50
N LEU A 7 8.51 -25.18 -25.25
CA LEU A 7 9.18 -24.40 -26.30
C LEU A 7 10.43 -25.15 -26.80
N LEU A 8 10.66 -25.12 -28.11
CA LEU A 8 11.84 -25.75 -28.71
C LEU A 8 13.12 -25.14 -28.11
N GLY A 9 14.02 -26.00 -27.64
CA GLY A 9 15.30 -25.60 -27.03
C GLY A 9 15.30 -25.57 -25.50
N ARG A 10 14.20 -25.92 -24.84
CA ARG A 10 14.14 -26.12 -23.39
C ARG A 10 14.38 -27.57 -23.03
N ASN A 11 15.22 -27.81 -22.02
CA ASN A 11 15.44 -29.15 -21.49
C ASN A 11 14.36 -29.49 -20.46
N VAL A 12 13.81 -30.69 -20.56
CA VAL A 12 12.83 -31.22 -19.61
C VAL A 12 13.59 -31.77 -18.39
N MET A 13 13.23 -31.30 -17.20
CA MET A 13 13.88 -31.66 -15.93
C MET A 13 13.22 -32.86 -15.24
N VAL A 14 12.05 -33.29 -15.73
CA VAL A 14 11.24 -34.36 -15.16
C VAL A 14 11.28 -35.62 -16.01
N SER A 15 11.16 -36.78 -15.35
CA SER A 15 11.08 -38.08 -16.01
C SER A 15 9.63 -38.46 -16.34
N ASP A 16 9.43 -39.29 -17.36
CA ASP A 16 8.11 -39.83 -17.68
C ASP A 16 7.54 -40.63 -16.50
N GLY A 17 6.29 -40.35 -16.13
CA GLY A 17 5.61 -40.93 -14.96
C GLY A 17 6.04 -40.38 -13.58
N GLN A 18 6.91 -39.37 -13.52
CA GLN A 18 7.26 -38.71 -12.25
C GLN A 18 6.05 -37.95 -11.67
N GLN A 19 5.79 -38.14 -10.38
CA GLN A 19 4.84 -37.29 -9.65
C GLN A 19 5.50 -35.97 -9.32
N VAL A 20 4.86 -34.88 -9.76
CA VAL A 20 5.31 -33.50 -9.52
C VAL A 20 4.27 -32.76 -8.70
N THR A 21 4.74 -31.84 -7.88
CA THR A 21 3.88 -30.95 -7.11
C THR A 21 3.62 -29.65 -7.87
N ALA A 22 2.51 -28.96 -7.58
CA ALA A 22 2.23 -27.68 -8.20
C ALA A 22 3.34 -26.67 -7.88
N GLY A 23 3.82 -25.96 -8.91
CA GLY A 23 4.93 -25.00 -8.81
C GLY A 23 6.34 -25.62 -8.88
N GLU A 24 6.45 -26.92 -9.14
CA GLU A 24 7.73 -27.58 -9.42
C GLU A 24 8.19 -27.30 -10.86
N LEU A 25 9.51 -27.19 -11.05
CA LEU A 25 10.11 -26.86 -12.34
C LEU A 25 10.07 -28.05 -13.29
N LEU A 26 9.28 -27.94 -14.36
CA LEU A 26 9.23 -28.97 -15.41
C LEU A 26 10.33 -28.78 -16.47
N THR A 27 10.72 -27.54 -16.73
CA THR A 27 11.70 -27.17 -17.76
C THR A 27 12.80 -26.27 -17.18
N ASP A 28 13.94 -26.21 -17.85
CA ASP A 28 14.97 -25.21 -17.54
C ASP A 28 14.54 -23.77 -17.86
N GLY A 29 15.07 -22.80 -17.12
CA GLY A 29 14.88 -21.37 -17.40
C GLY A 29 14.32 -20.53 -16.25
N PRO A 30 14.14 -19.23 -16.51
CA PRO A 30 13.56 -18.31 -15.54
C PRO A 30 12.08 -18.62 -15.33
N ILE A 31 11.63 -18.52 -14.08
CA ILE A 31 10.24 -18.73 -13.68
C ILE A 31 9.44 -17.46 -13.96
N ASN A 32 8.30 -17.59 -14.65
CA ASN A 32 7.33 -16.51 -14.72
C ASN A 32 6.50 -16.48 -13.42
N PRO A 33 6.59 -15.42 -12.60
CA PRO A 33 5.89 -15.38 -11.32
C PRO A 33 4.36 -15.32 -11.48
N HIS A 34 3.85 -14.86 -12.62
CA HIS A 34 2.41 -14.86 -12.90
C HIS A 34 1.89 -16.29 -13.13
N GLU A 35 2.59 -17.08 -13.94
CA GLU A 35 2.26 -18.50 -14.19
C GLU A 35 2.40 -19.32 -12.91
N LEU A 36 3.40 -19.00 -12.07
CA LEU A 36 3.59 -19.68 -10.80
C LEU A 36 2.40 -19.46 -9.84
N LEU A 37 1.90 -18.22 -9.76
CA LEU A 37 0.72 -17.90 -8.97
C LEU A 37 -0.52 -18.65 -9.46
N GLU A 38 -0.74 -18.67 -10.78
CA GLU A 38 -1.85 -19.38 -11.41
C GLU A 38 -1.78 -20.88 -11.14
N CYS A 39 -0.60 -21.49 -11.29
CA CYS A 39 -0.38 -22.90 -10.97
C CYS A 39 -0.69 -23.24 -9.50
N PHE A 40 -0.20 -22.41 -8.55
CA PHE A 40 -0.50 -22.62 -7.13
C PHE A 40 -1.99 -22.47 -6.84
N PHE A 41 -2.63 -21.45 -7.41
CA PHE A 41 -4.03 -21.17 -7.18
C PHE A 41 -4.92 -22.27 -7.73
N GLU A 42 -4.71 -22.73 -8.96
CA GLU A 42 -5.52 -23.79 -9.58
C GLU A 42 -5.39 -25.13 -8.84
N ASP A 43 -4.18 -25.49 -8.38
CA ASP A 43 -4.01 -26.70 -7.55
C ASP A 43 -4.76 -26.59 -6.22
N LEU A 44 -4.64 -25.45 -5.54
CA LEU A 44 -5.28 -25.22 -4.24
C LEU A 44 -6.80 -25.05 -4.35
N ARG A 45 -7.31 -24.43 -5.42
CA ARG A 45 -8.74 -24.26 -5.71
C ARG A 45 -9.45 -25.61 -5.81
N SER A 46 -8.76 -26.66 -6.24
CA SER A 46 -9.32 -28.01 -6.30
C SER A 46 -9.47 -28.70 -4.94
N ARG A 47 -8.76 -28.22 -3.91
CA ARG A 47 -8.65 -28.88 -2.59
C ARG A 47 -9.25 -28.07 -1.44
N LYS A 48 -9.33 -26.74 -1.58
CA LYS A 48 -9.66 -25.78 -0.52
C LYS A 48 -10.72 -24.79 -0.98
N PRO A 49 -11.43 -24.13 -0.05
CA PRO A 49 -12.35 -23.05 -0.41
C PRO A 49 -11.59 -21.88 -1.05
N LEU A 50 -12.30 -21.12 -1.89
CA LEU A 50 -11.71 -20.08 -2.75
C LEU A 50 -10.79 -19.09 -2.01
N MET A 51 -11.24 -18.58 -0.86
CA MET A 51 -10.47 -17.61 -0.08
C MET A 51 -9.19 -18.21 0.50
N GLU A 52 -9.28 -19.38 1.11
CA GLU A 52 -8.11 -20.07 1.68
C GLU A 52 -7.10 -20.44 0.59
N ALA A 53 -7.60 -20.93 -0.55
CA ALA A 53 -6.77 -21.24 -1.72
C ALA A 53 -6.03 -20.00 -2.23
N ALA A 54 -6.71 -18.85 -2.33
CA ALA A 54 -6.09 -17.60 -2.75
C ALA A 54 -5.01 -17.12 -1.76
N GLN A 55 -5.31 -17.13 -0.45
CA GLN A 55 -4.36 -16.69 0.58
C GLN A 55 -3.10 -17.56 0.62
N GLU A 56 -3.25 -18.88 0.53
CA GLU A 56 -2.11 -19.80 0.53
C GLU A 56 -1.31 -19.74 -0.78
N ALA A 57 -1.96 -19.59 -1.93
CA ALA A 57 -1.28 -19.37 -3.21
C ALA A 57 -0.43 -18.09 -3.18
N ILE A 58 -0.99 -16.99 -2.65
CA ILE A 58 -0.29 -15.72 -2.45
C ILE A 58 0.89 -15.91 -1.49
N ALA A 59 0.70 -16.60 -0.36
CA ALA A 59 1.77 -16.83 0.61
C ALA A 59 2.93 -17.65 0.03
N ASN A 60 2.64 -18.69 -0.75
CA ASN A 60 3.65 -19.49 -1.43
C ASN A 60 4.44 -18.66 -2.45
N LEU A 61 3.74 -17.82 -3.23
CA LEU A 61 4.39 -16.90 -4.16
C LEU A 61 5.26 -15.87 -3.41
N GLN A 62 4.74 -15.27 -2.33
CA GLN A 62 5.46 -14.29 -1.52
C GLN A 62 6.76 -14.87 -0.99
N HIS A 63 6.72 -16.09 -0.43
CA HIS A 63 7.90 -16.77 0.08
C HIS A 63 8.96 -17.00 -1.01
N ARG A 64 8.52 -17.42 -2.22
CA ARG A 64 9.41 -17.59 -3.38
C ARG A 64 10.03 -16.26 -3.81
N LEU A 65 9.26 -15.19 -3.90
CA LEU A 65 9.76 -13.87 -4.29
C LEU A 65 10.76 -13.30 -3.28
N VAL A 66 10.49 -13.44 -1.99
CA VAL A 66 11.41 -13.01 -0.93
C VAL A 66 12.72 -13.78 -1.02
N ALA A 67 12.67 -15.11 -1.18
CA ALA A 67 13.87 -15.93 -1.29
C ALA A 67 14.74 -15.55 -2.51
N GLU A 68 14.13 -15.34 -3.69
CA GLU A 68 14.87 -14.95 -4.89
C GLU A 68 15.53 -13.58 -4.78
N VAL A 69 14.79 -12.58 -4.28
CA VAL A 69 15.35 -11.22 -4.08
C VAL A 69 16.47 -11.27 -3.04
N GLN A 70 16.27 -12.01 -1.96
CA GLN A 70 17.26 -12.14 -0.89
C GLN A 70 18.53 -12.86 -1.36
N ASN A 71 18.43 -13.84 -2.25
CA ASN A 71 19.58 -14.52 -2.86
C ASN A 71 20.44 -13.54 -3.66
N VAL A 72 19.83 -12.59 -4.37
CA VAL A 72 20.55 -11.55 -5.12
C VAL A 72 21.31 -10.62 -4.16
N TYR A 73 20.68 -10.13 -3.09
CA TYR A 73 21.36 -9.28 -2.10
C TYR A 73 22.51 -10.00 -1.40
N LYS A 74 22.28 -11.25 -0.98
CA LYS A 74 23.32 -12.11 -0.40
C LYS A 74 24.49 -12.32 -1.35
N SER A 75 24.24 -12.52 -2.64
CA SER A 75 25.29 -12.68 -3.65
C SER A 75 26.15 -11.43 -3.86
N GLN A 76 25.58 -10.25 -3.59
CA GLN A 76 26.28 -8.96 -3.65
C GLN A 76 26.90 -8.55 -2.31
N GLY A 77 26.80 -9.40 -1.28
CA GLY A 77 27.34 -9.12 0.05
C GLY A 77 26.55 -8.10 0.88
N ALA A 78 25.34 -7.74 0.47
CA ALA A 78 24.47 -6.83 1.21
C ALA A 78 23.51 -7.61 2.12
N SER A 79 23.41 -7.20 3.39
CA SER A 79 22.45 -7.76 4.35
C SER A 79 21.19 -6.88 4.45
N ILE A 80 20.04 -7.47 4.17
CA ILE A 80 18.72 -6.84 4.32
C ILE A 80 17.82 -7.82 5.08
N ASP A 81 17.05 -7.31 6.05
CA ASP A 81 16.03 -8.10 6.73
C ASP A 81 14.87 -8.43 5.80
N ASP A 82 14.42 -9.69 5.82
CA ASP A 82 13.32 -10.19 4.98
C ASP A 82 12.04 -9.36 5.14
N LYS A 83 11.79 -8.80 6.34
CA LYS A 83 10.65 -7.94 6.66
C LYS A 83 10.46 -6.78 5.68
N HIS A 84 11.54 -6.22 5.16
CA HIS A 84 11.47 -5.09 4.24
C HIS A 84 10.96 -5.53 2.85
N ILE A 85 11.41 -6.70 2.41
CA ILE A 85 11.00 -7.29 1.13
C ILE A 85 9.55 -7.76 1.24
N GLU A 86 9.18 -8.41 2.35
CA GLU A 86 7.82 -8.88 2.61
C GLU A 86 6.78 -7.76 2.50
N VAL A 87 7.05 -6.58 3.07
CA VAL A 87 6.14 -5.43 2.99
C VAL A 87 5.93 -4.98 1.54
N ILE A 88 6.98 -4.99 0.72
CA ILE A 88 6.90 -4.63 -0.70
C ILE A 88 6.11 -5.69 -1.48
N VAL A 89 6.42 -6.97 -1.28
CA VAL A 89 5.75 -8.06 -2.01
C VAL A 89 4.28 -8.16 -1.61
N ARG A 90 3.94 -7.90 -0.34
CA ARG A 90 2.54 -7.79 0.11
C ARG A 90 1.76 -6.77 -0.70
N GLN A 91 2.36 -5.61 -1.02
CA GLN A 91 1.70 -4.61 -1.84
C GLN A 91 1.48 -5.09 -3.28
N MET A 92 2.43 -5.85 -3.83
CA MET A 92 2.35 -6.42 -5.19
C MET A 92 1.26 -7.49 -5.34
N THR A 93 0.90 -8.19 -4.25
CA THR A 93 -0.11 -9.28 -4.24
C THR A 93 -1.42 -8.90 -3.54
N SER A 94 -1.69 -7.61 -3.38
CA SER A 94 -2.84 -7.11 -2.61
C SER A 94 -4.18 -7.15 -3.35
N LYS A 95 -4.15 -7.28 -4.68
CA LYS A 95 -5.31 -7.17 -5.56
C LYS A 95 -5.71 -8.54 -6.13
N VAL A 96 -7.01 -8.70 -6.38
CA VAL A 96 -7.60 -9.84 -7.07
C VAL A 96 -8.41 -9.35 -8.25
N ARG A 97 -8.58 -10.22 -9.25
CA ARG A 97 -9.46 -9.97 -10.39
C ARG A 97 -10.75 -10.75 -10.21
N VAL A 98 -11.89 -10.07 -10.31
CA VAL A 98 -13.21 -10.72 -10.28
C VAL A 98 -13.41 -11.50 -11.58
N GLU A 99 -13.77 -12.77 -11.49
CA GLU A 99 -14.14 -13.61 -12.64
C GLU A 99 -15.65 -13.61 -12.82
N ASP A 100 -16.38 -13.88 -11.74
CA ASP A 100 -17.84 -13.84 -11.67
C ASP A 100 -18.26 -12.98 -10.49
N ALA A 101 -19.18 -12.05 -10.74
CA ALA A 101 -19.71 -11.16 -9.72
C ALA A 101 -20.74 -11.82 -8.80
N GLY A 102 -21.33 -12.96 -9.21
CA GLY A 102 -22.43 -13.57 -8.45
C GLY A 102 -23.58 -12.59 -8.25
N ASP A 103 -24.08 -12.47 -7.01
CA ASP A 103 -25.12 -11.51 -6.62
C ASP A 103 -24.54 -10.19 -6.04
N THR A 104 -23.23 -9.98 -6.16
CA THR A 104 -22.55 -8.79 -5.63
C THR A 104 -22.66 -7.60 -6.57
N THR A 105 -22.25 -6.41 -6.11
CA THR A 105 -22.19 -5.20 -6.94
C THR A 105 -20.91 -5.09 -7.78
N LEU A 106 -20.04 -6.10 -7.73
CA LEU A 106 -18.75 -6.10 -8.42
C LEU A 106 -18.90 -6.32 -9.91
N LEU A 107 -17.92 -5.89 -10.70
CA LEU A 107 -17.92 -6.11 -12.14
C LEU A 107 -16.92 -7.21 -12.54
N PRO A 108 -17.29 -8.12 -13.46
CA PRO A 108 -16.33 -9.08 -14.02
C PRO A 108 -15.14 -8.37 -14.67
N GLY A 109 -13.92 -8.80 -14.32
CA GLY A 109 -12.66 -8.21 -14.76
C GLY A 109 -12.15 -7.05 -13.91
N GLU A 110 -12.93 -6.58 -12.93
CA GLU A 110 -12.51 -5.51 -12.00
C GLU A 110 -11.35 -5.97 -11.11
N LEU A 111 -10.42 -5.04 -10.83
CA LEU A 111 -9.32 -5.25 -9.89
C LEU A 111 -9.65 -4.61 -8.55
N ILE A 112 -9.83 -5.45 -7.54
CA ILE A 112 -10.28 -5.04 -6.21
C ILE A 112 -9.32 -5.60 -5.16
N GLU A 113 -9.25 -4.97 -3.99
CA GLU A 113 -8.40 -5.46 -2.90
C GLU A 113 -8.92 -6.79 -2.34
N LEU A 114 -8.01 -7.71 -2.03
CA LEU A 114 -8.34 -9.03 -1.49
C LEU A 114 -9.23 -8.92 -0.24
N ARG A 115 -8.92 -7.98 0.65
CA ARG A 115 -9.67 -7.73 1.88
C ARG A 115 -11.09 -7.23 1.59
N GLN A 116 -11.25 -6.35 0.62
CA GLN A 116 -12.57 -5.80 0.28
C GLN A 116 -13.48 -6.87 -0.33
N VAL A 117 -12.92 -7.78 -1.13
CA VAL A 117 -13.66 -8.93 -1.64
C VAL A 117 -14.04 -9.90 -0.52
N GLU A 118 -13.14 -10.11 0.43
CA GLU A 118 -13.43 -10.92 1.61
C GLU A 118 -14.62 -10.36 2.40
N ASP A 119 -14.60 -9.07 2.72
CA ASP A 119 -15.69 -8.40 3.45
C ASP A 119 -17.02 -8.46 2.66
N THR A 120 -16.96 -8.23 1.35
CA THR A 120 -18.14 -8.27 0.47
C THR A 120 -18.73 -9.68 0.41
N ASN A 121 -17.89 -10.70 0.23
CA ASN A 121 -18.34 -12.09 0.17
C ASN A 121 -18.88 -12.58 1.52
N GLN A 122 -18.31 -12.12 2.64
CA GLN A 122 -18.84 -12.41 3.97
C GLN A 122 -20.25 -11.81 4.15
N ALA A 123 -20.46 -10.54 3.77
CA ALA A 123 -21.76 -9.89 3.83
C ALA A 123 -22.81 -10.59 2.95
N MET A 124 -22.42 -11.06 1.78
CA MET A 124 -23.29 -11.79 0.85
C MET A 124 -23.66 -13.18 1.37
N SER A 125 -22.71 -13.88 1.99
CA SER A 125 -22.95 -15.17 2.65
C SER A 125 -23.99 -15.04 3.78
N ILE A 126 -23.93 -13.96 4.57
CA ILE A 126 -24.91 -13.68 5.64
C ILE A 126 -26.32 -13.42 5.07
N THR A 127 -26.40 -12.70 3.95
CA THR A 127 -27.69 -12.38 3.31
C THR A 127 -28.23 -13.52 2.45
N GLY A 128 -27.46 -14.59 2.25
CA GLY A 128 -27.83 -15.79 1.49
C GLY A 128 -27.69 -15.63 -0.03
N GLY A 129 -26.98 -14.60 -0.51
CA GLY A 129 -26.69 -14.42 -1.93
C GLY A 129 -25.43 -15.16 -2.37
N ALA A 130 -25.27 -15.33 -3.68
CA ALA A 130 -24.08 -15.96 -4.25
C ALA A 130 -22.83 -15.05 -4.09
N PRO A 131 -21.72 -15.55 -3.50
CA PRO A 131 -20.47 -14.80 -3.38
C PRO A 131 -19.81 -14.62 -4.75
N ALA A 132 -18.97 -13.59 -4.89
CA ALA A 132 -18.17 -13.36 -6.08
C ALA A 132 -17.01 -14.36 -6.17
N GLU A 133 -16.74 -14.87 -7.38
CA GLU A 133 -15.54 -15.62 -7.71
C GLU A 133 -14.45 -14.69 -8.22
N PHE A 134 -13.21 -14.96 -7.82
CA PHE A 134 -12.06 -14.13 -8.14
C PHE A 134 -10.79 -14.96 -8.22
N THR A 135 -9.79 -14.41 -8.91
CA THR A 135 -8.46 -15.00 -9.07
C THR A 135 -7.40 -14.01 -8.59
N PRO A 136 -6.44 -14.44 -7.74
CA PRO A 136 -5.39 -13.55 -7.26
C PRO A 136 -4.47 -13.11 -8.40
N VAL A 137 -4.05 -11.84 -8.39
CA VAL A 137 -3.20 -11.28 -9.44
C VAL A 137 -1.97 -10.63 -8.84
N LEU A 138 -0.80 -11.00 -9.35
CA LEU A 138 0.44 -10.29 -9.08
C LEU A 138 0.52 -9.02 -9.93
N LEU A 139 0.78 -7.87 -9.31
CA LEU A 139 1.02 -6.60 -9.98
C LEU A 139 2.49 -6.18 -9.76
N GLY A 140 3.10 -5.61 -10.80
CA GLY A 140 4.40 -4.94 -10.65
C GLY A 140 4.27 -3.70 -9.76
N ILE A 141 5.36 -3.29 -9.11
CA ILE A 141 5.38 -2.18 -8.13
C ILE A 141 4.74 -0.91 -8.72
N THR A 142 5.14 -0.50 -9.92
CA THR A 142 4.58 0.68 -10.61
C THR A 142 3.09 0.55 -10.85
N LYS A 143 2.62 -0.63 -11.27
CA LYS A 143 1.20 -0.85 -11.56
C LYS A 143 0.37 -0.92 -10.27
N ALA A 144 0.91 -1.54 -9.21
CA ALA A 144 0.28 -1.57 -7.90
C ALA A 144 0.13 -0.16 -7.32
N SER A 145 1.16 0.69 -7.45
CA SER A 145 1.12 2.10 -7.01
C SER A 145 0.18 3.00 -7.81
N LEU A 146 -0.10 2.68 -9.07
CA LEU A 146 -1.10 3.39 -9.89
C LEU A 146 -2.54 2.93 -9.59
N ASN A 147 -2.72 1.69 -9.12
CA ASN A 147 -4.02 1.10 -8.80
C ASN A 147 -4.35 1.23 -7.30
N THR A 148 -3.96 2.34 -6.66
CA THR A 148 -4.35 2.67 -5.29
C THR A 148 -5.75 3.27 -5.25
N ASP A 149 -6.42 3.16 -4.10
CA ASP A 149 -7.78 3.69 -3.96
C ASP A 149 -7.83 5.22 -4.04
N SER A 150 -6.82 5.90 -3.49
CA SER A 150 -6.66 7.35 -3.63
C SER A 150 -6.18 7.74 -5.02
N PHE A 151 -6.99 8.54 -5.71
CA PHE A 151 -6.61 9.13 -6.98
C PHE A 151 -5.61 10.28 -6.81
N ILE A 152 -5.61 10.98 -5.65
CA ILE A 152 -4.65 12.05 -5.34
C ILE A 152 -3.23 11.46 -5.19
N SER A 153 -3.12 10.35 -4.46
CA SER A 153 -1.87 9.62 -4.30
C SER A 153 -1.37 9.01 -5.61
N ALA A 154 -2.27 8.40 -6.40
CA ALA A 154 -1.94 7.84 -7.71
C ALA A 154 -1.51 8.92 -8.70
N ALA A 155 -2.27 10.01 -8.84
CA ALA A 155 -1.97 11.09 -9.78
C ALA A 155 -0.62 11.77 -9.45
N SER A 156 -0.29 11.90 -8.16
CA SER A 156 0.99 12.48 -7.75
C SER A 156 2.19 11.54 -7.94
N PHE A 157 1.99 10.28 -8.35
CA PHE A 157 3.08 9.36 -8.69
C PHE A 157 3.45 9.50 -10.18
N GLN A 158 2.55 9.10 -11.07
CA GLN A 158 2.72 9.15 -12.54
C GLN A 158 1.34 9.25 -13.23
N GLU A 159 1.31 9.43 -14.54
CA GLU A 159 0.08 9.41 -15.37
C GLU A 159 -1.03 10.39 -14.90
N THR A 160 -0.64 11.56 -14.36
CA THR A 160 -1.53 12.59 -13.76
C THR A 160 -2.82 12.83 -14.56
N THR A 161 -2.70 13.11 -15.86
CA THR A 161 -3.84 13.45 -16.73
C THR A 161 -4.83 12.29 -16.80
N ARG A 162 -4.34 11.06 -16.99
CA ARG A 162 -5.20 9.87 -17.13
C ARG A 162 -5.94 9.61 -15.82
N VAL A 163 -5.22 9.57 -14.70
CA VAL A 163 -5.78 9.27 -13.37
C VAL A 163 -6.85 10.30 -12.99
N LEU A 164 -6.60 11.59 -13.22
CA LEU A 164 -7.59 12.63 -12.93
C LEU A 164 -8.80 12.57 -13.86
N THR A 165 -8.62 12.25 -15.14
CA THR A 165 -9.76 12.10 -16.06
C THR A 165 -10.66 10.92 -15.68
N GLU A 166 -10.08 9.79 -15.31
CA GLU A 166 -10.81 8.60 -14.90
C GLU A 166 -11.59 8.86 -13.60
N ALA A 167 -10.93 9.45 -12.59
CA ALA A 167 -11.58 9.84 -11.35
C ALA A 167 -12.72 10.85 -11.55
N ALA A 168 -12.56 11.81 -12.49
CA ALA A 168 -13.60 12.79 -12.81
C ALA A 168 -14.80 12.17 -13.53
N ILE A 169 -14.57 11.18 -14.41
CA ILE A 169 -15.64 10.46 -15.11
C ILE A 169 -16.42 9.58 -14.14
N GLU A 170 -15.73 8.91 -13.21
CA GLU A 170 -16.33 8.05 -12.19
C GLU A 170 -16.99 8.85 -11.05
N GLY A 171 -16.64 10.13 -10.89
CA GLY A 171 -17.06 10.93 -9.74
C GLY A 171 -16.44 10.43 -8.42
N LYS A 172 -15.21 9.91 -8.49
CA LYS A 172 -14.53 9.27 -7.35
C LYS A 172 -14.23 10.30 -6.26
N SER A 173 -14.51 9.94 -5.01
CA SER A 173 -14.20 10.74 -3.82
C SER A 173 -13.02 10.13 -3.07
N ASP A 174 -12.09 10.98 -2.62
CA ASP A 174 -10.90 10.56 -1.86
C ASP A 174 -11.14 10.74 -0.36
N TRP A 175 -10.93 9.66 0.41
CA TRP A 175 -11.18 9.65 1.86
C TRP A 175 -9.96 10.04 2.70
N LEU A 176 -8.84 10.44 2.07
CA LEU A 176 -7.65 10.95 2.75
C LEU A 176 -7.10 10.01 3.83
N ARG A 177 -7.14 8.70 3.57
CA ARG A 177 -6.64 7.67 4.50
C ARG A 177 -5.15 7.39 4.33
N GLY A 178 -4.56 7.86 3.23
CA GLY A 178 -3.17 7.65 2.90
C GLY A 178 -2.23 8.72 3.47
N LEU A 179 -0.94 8.38 3.53
CA LEU A 179 0.10 9.32 3.94
C LEU A 179 0.23 10.48 2.95
N LYS A 180 0.28 10.18 1.65
CA LYS A 180 0.62 11.15 0.61
C LYS A 180 -0.50 12.15 0.35
N GLU A 181 -1.76 11.73 0.39
CA GLU A 181 -2.92 12.63 0.31
C GLU A 181 -2.86 13.70 1.41
N ASN A 182 -2.66 13.29 2.66
CA ASN A 182 -2.62 14.19 3.81
C ASN A 182 -1.45 15.17 3.71
N VAL A 183 -0.28 14.71 3.26
CA VAL A 183 0.88 15.59 3.00
C VAL A 183 0.57 16.63 1.92
N ILE A 184 -0.10 16.23 0.83
CA ILE A 184 -0.41 17.15 -0.28
C ILE A 184 -1.41 18.24 0.16
N ILE A 185 -2.38 17.87 1.00
CA ILE A 185 -3.42 18.78 1.48
C ILE A 185 -2.94 19.63 2.67
N GLY A 186 -1.92 19.17 3.39
CA GLY A 186 -1.38 19.84 4.58
C GLY A 186 -2.06 19.43 5.89
N ARG A 187 -2.71 18.26 5.94
CA ARG A 187 -3.24 17.65 7.17
C ARG A 187 -2.16 16.83 7.87
N LEU A 188 -2.40 16.52 9.15
CA LEU A 188 -1.54 15.58 9.88
C LEU A 188 -1.59 14.20 9.20
N ILE A 189 -0.42 13.58 9.08
CA ILE A 189 -0.32 12.24 8.49
C ILE A 189 -0.87 11.18 9.46
N PRO A 190 -1.54 10.14 8.95
CA PRO A 190 -2.06 9.03 9.75
C PRO A 190 -0.96 8.04 10.17
N ALA A 191 0.17 8.55 10.67
CA ALA A 191 1.28 7.75 11.18
C ALA A 191 2.03 8.50 12.29
N GLY A 192 2.72 7.74 13.15
CA GLY A 192 3.47 8.30 14.27
C GLY A 192 2.57 9.09 15.23
N THR A 193 2.94 10.34 15.50
CA THR A 193 2.20 11.24 16.40
C THR A 193 0.84 11.68 15.85
N GLY A 194 0.63 11.61 14.53
CA GLY A 194 -0.65 11.96 13.92
C GLY A 194 -1.70 10.85 13.99
N PHE A 195 -1.31 9.61 14.34
CA PHE A 195 -2.23 8.47 14.35
C PHE A 195 -3.30 8.57 15.46
N SER A 196 -2.95 9.09 16.63
CA SER A 196 -3.86 9.14 17.79
C SER A 196 -5.07 10.07 17.61
N GLY A 197 -4.92 11.16 16.85
CA GLY A 197 -6.02 12.07 16.53
C GLY A 197 -6.79 11.66 15.27
N PHE A 198 -6.21 10.81 14.43
CA PHE A 198 -6.76 10.47 13.11
C PHE A 198 -8.03 9.63 13.20
N GLU A 199 -8.09 8.64 14.10
CA GLU A 199 -9.31 7.84 14.30
C GLU A 199 -10.47 8.68 14.83
N GLU A 200 -10.18 9.62 15.74
CA GLU A 200 -11.19 10.51 16.32
C GLU A 200 -11.67 11.55 15.30
N GLU A 201 -10.77 12.10 14.47
CA GLU A 201 -11.13 12.99 13.37
C GLU A 201 -11.97 12.29 12.31
N LEU A 202 -11.60 11.07 11.89
CA LEU A 202 -12.41 10.28 10.96
C LEU A 202 -13.80 9.99 11.52
N GLN A 203 -13.92 9.66 12.81
CA GLN A 203 -15.21 9.45 13.47
C GLN A 203 -16.06 10.74 13.52
N LYS A 204 -15.42 11.90 13.70
CA LYS A 204 -16.09 13.21 13.70
C LYS A 204 -16.51 13.65 12.29
N GLU A 205 -15.67 13.43 11.28
CA GLU A 205 -15.93 13.77 9.88
C GLU A 205 -16.94 12.85 9.21
N ALA A 206 -17.00 11.58 9.61
CA ALA A 206 -18.03 10.64 9.14
C ALA A 206 -19.47 11.10 9.46
N GLY A 207 -19.63 12.11 10.33
CA GLY A 207 -20.93 12.57 10.80
C GLY A 207 -21.72 11.46 11.50
N PRO A 208 -22.90 11.76 12.05
CA PRO A 208 -23.78 10.73 12.59
C PRO A 208 -24.45 10.00 11.42
N HIS A 209 -23.73 9.10 10.74
CA HIS A 209 -24.35 8.13 9.85
C HIS A 209 -24.73 6.87 10.64
N PRO A 210 -25.98 6.37 10.56
CA PRO A 210 -26.58 5.53 11.58
C PRO A 210 -26.13 4.05 11.58
N ASP A 211 -25.06 3.67 10.87
CA ASP A 211 -24.86 2.25 10.50
C ASP A 211 -23.46 1.66 10.77
N ILE A 212 -22.57 2.30 11.55
CA ILE A 212 -21.25 1.68 11.86
C ILE A 212 -21.14 1.17 13.32
N LEU A 213 -22.03 1.57 14.24
CA LEU A 213 -21.91 1.18 15.67
C LEU A 213 -23.24 0.86 16.39
N SER A 214 -24.32 0.48 15.70
CA SER A 214 -25.49 -0.05 16.40
C SER A 214 -25.41 -1.58 16.51
N GLU A 215 -25.18 -2.08 17.73
CA GLU A 215 -25.59 -3.43 18.08
C GLU A 215 -27.12 -3.50 17.94
N ASP A 216 -27.62 -4.33 17.04
CA ASP A 216 -29.06 -4.55 16.83
C ASP A 216 -29.53 -5.79 17.63
N PRO A 217 -30.28 -5.62 18.74
CA PRO A 217 -30.92 -6.73 19.42
C PRO A 217 -32.29 -7.13 18.81
N ALA A 218 -32.77 -6.52 17.73
CA ALA A 218 -34.13 -6.77 17.24
C ALA A 218 -34.26 -6.60 15.72
N GLY A 219 -33.84 -7.63 14.97
CA GLY A 219 -33.96 -7.67 13.53
C GLY A 219 -35.38 -7.39 13.00
N TYR A 220 -35.51 -6.38 12.14
CA TYR A 220 -36.53 -6.27 11.09
C TYR A 220 -36.04 -5.31 9.99
N ARG A 221 -35.92 -5.82 8.76
CA ARG A 221 -35.84 -4.98 7.55
C ARG A 221 -37.19 -4.32 7.28
N ARG A 222 -37.17 -3.06 6.83
CA ARG A 222 -38.13 -2.55 5.85
C ARG A 222 -37.43 -1.76 4.75
N MET A 223 -37.60 -2.25 3.52
CA MET A 223 -37.49 -1.46 2.30
C MET A 223 -38.47 -0.28 2.35
N GLN A 224 -38.00 0.93 2.04
CA GLN A 224 -38.62 1.80 1.05
C GLN A 224 -37.75 3.03 0.78
N ASN A 225 -37.53 3.28 -0.50
CA ASN A 225 -36.99 4.50 -1.09
C ASN A 225 -37.37 5.76 -0.29
N LEU A 226 -36.38 6.57 0.07
CA LEU A 226 -36.37 8.01 -0.16
C LEU A 226 -34.92 8.48 -0.05
N ARG A 227 -34.39 9.02 -1.15
CA ARG A 227 -33.13 9.78 -1.14
C ARG A 227 -33.24 10.87 -0.05
N PRO A 228 -32.28 11.01 0.88
CA PRO A 228 -32.13 12.25 1.59
C PRO A 228 -31.47 13.22 0.60
N ASP A 229 -32.20 14.22 0.15
CA ASP A 229 -31.63 15.35 -0.58
C ASP A 229 -30.55 16.00 0.30
N TYR A 230 -29.28 15.71 0.01
CA TYR A 230 -28.13 16.42 0.56
C TYR A 230 -27.85 17.68 -0.25
N THR A 231 -28.87 18.49 -0.54
CA THR A 231 -28.61 19.89 -0.84
C THR A 231 -28.23 20.56 0.47
N VAL A 232 -26.93 20.58 0.77
CA VAL A 232 -26.36 21.50 1.74
C VAL A 232 -26.68 22.90 1.21
N GLU A 233 -27.63 23.61 1.82
CA GLU A 233 -27.80 25.02 1.54
C GLU A 233 -26.51 25.74 1.98
N MET A 234 -25.69 26.14 1.01
CA MET A 234 -24.61 27.07 1.25
C MET A 234 -25.24 28.42 1.65
N PRO A 235 -24.93 28.98 2.83
CA PRO A 235 -25.30 30.35 3.11
C PRO A 235 -24.68 31.25 2.02
N PRO A 236 -25.37 32.33 1.59
CA PRO A 236 -24.82 33.23 0.59
C PRO A 236 -23.48 33.74 1.09
N ALA A 237 -22.51 33.85 0.17
CA ALA A 237 -21.15 34.29 0.45
C ALA A 237 -21.17 35.67 1.13
N ALA A 238 -21.19 35.67 2.47
CA ALA A 238 -20.78 36.83 3.22
C ALA A 238 -19.28 37.00 2.93
N SER A 239 -18.88 38.21 2.60
CA SER A 239 -17.47 38.59 2.50
C SER A 239 -16.81 38.46 3.87
N SER A 240 -16.48 37.24 4.28
CA SER A 240 -15.56 37.00 5.36
C SER A 240 -14.17 37.28 4.81
N THR A 241 -13.66 38.48 5.08
CA THR A 241 -12.22 38.65 5.22
C THR A 241 -11.76 37.55 6.18
N ALA A 242 -11.06 36.53 5.65
CA ALA A 242 -10.39 35.53 6.46
C ALA A 242 -9.28 36.24 7.23
N VAL A 243 -9.66 36.85 8.35
CA VAL A 243 -8.73 37.17 9.43
C VAL A 243 -8.56 35.84 10.15
N LEU A 244 -7.52 35.10 9.79
CA LEU A 244 -6.97 34.10 10.69
C LEU A 244 -6.53 34.89 11.93
N ASP A 245 -7.25 34.74 13.05
CA ASP A 245 -6.71 35.14 14.34
C ASP A 245 -5.57 34.16 14.65
N ASP A 246 -4.33 34.65 14.56
CA ASP A 246 -3.19 33.91 15.06
C ASP A 246 -3.44 33.60 16.55
N PRO A 247 -3.27 32.35 17.00
CA PRO A 247 -3.50 31.98 18.38
C PRO A 247 -2.59 32.81 19.29
N SER A 248 -3.16 33.31 20.40
CA SER A 248 -2.40 34.14 21.32
C SER A 248 -1.25 33.35 21.95
N ASP A 249 -0.17 34.02 22.33
CA ASP A 249 0.98 33.37 22.98
C ASP A 249 0.58 32.56 24.22
N ALA A 250 -0.49 32.97 24.91
CA ALA A 250 -1.04 32.25 26.05
C ALA A 250 -1.67 30.89 25.66
N ASP A 251 -2.32 30.80 24.50
CA ASP A 251 -2.91 29.55 23.99
C ASP A 251 -1.81 28.57 23.53
N LEU A 252 -0.73 29.12 22.98
CA LEU A 252 0.47 28.37 22.60
C LEU A 252 1.22 27.82 23.84
N GLU A 253 1.29 28.58 24.94
CA GLU A 253 1.85 28.07 26.20
C GLU A 253 0.95 27.06 26.91
N ALA A 254 -0.37 27.25 26.87
CA ALA A 254 -1.34 26.30 27.44
C ALA A 254 -1.30 24.94 26.72
N THR A 255 -1.12 24.94 25.40
CA THR A 255 -0.94 23.72 24.62
C THR A 255 0.43 23.07 24.87
N ARG A 256 1.52 23.85 24.96
CA ARG A 256 2.86 23.33 25.30
C ARG A 256 2.93 22.68 26.67
N THR A 257 2.32 23.30 27.68
CA THR A 257 2.27 22.74 29.04
C THR A 257 1.39 21.49 29.13
N ARG A 258 0.30 21.43 28.36
CA ARG A 258 -0.52 20.21 28.25
C ARG A 258 0.24 19.04 27.62
N HIS A 259 1.18 19.32 26.72
CA HIS A 259 1.94 18.30 25.99
C HIS A 259 3.39 18.11 26.50
N ASN A 260 3.76 18.76 27.62
CA ASN A 260 5.05 18.60 28.29
C ASN A 260 6.27 18.84 27.36
N ILE A 261 6.20 19.89 26.54
CA ILE A 261 7.23 20.27 25.56
C ILE A 261 8.12 21.37 26.14
N ASP A 262 9.42 21.11 26.29
CA ASP A 262 10.39 22.08 26.81
C ASP A 262 10.72 23.19 25.79
N PRO A 263 10.72 24.47 26.19
CA PRO A 263 10.91 25.61 25.28
C PRO A 263 12.34 25.76 24.75
N ASN A 264 13.32 25.16 25.43
CA ASN A 264 14.74 25.29 25.08
C ASN A 264 15.25 24.18 24.15
N THR A 265 14.44 23.17 23.82
CA THR A 265 14.81 22.11 22.88
C THR A 265 14.28 22.45 21.49
N SER A 266 14.84 23.49 20.87
CA SER A 266 14.47 23.87 19.51
C SER A 266 15.16 22.95 18.49
N ASN A 267 14.42 22.00 17.93
CA ASN A 267 14.82 21.26 16.71
C ASN A 267 14.63 22.11 15.44
N PHE A 268 14.93 23.42 15.50
CA PHE A 268 14.74 24.33 14.37
C PHE A 268 15.83 24.16 13.29
N ALA A 269 16.90 23.42 13.59
CA ALA A 269 17.98 23.10 12.65
C ALA A 269 17.54 22.16 11.50
N ALA A 270 16.43 21.44 11.64
CA ALA A 270 15.98 20.47 10.64
C ALA A 270 15.16 21.09 9.47
N PHE A 271 14.77 22.36 9.57
CA PHE A 271 13.84 23.00 8.61
C PHE A 271 14.34 24.29 7.96
N ALA A 272 15.56 24.75 8.28
CA ALA A 272 16.18 25.85 7.54
C ALA A 272 16.70 25.34 6.18
N ARG A 273 16.23 25.94 5.07
CA ARG A 273 16.87 25.78 3.77
C ARG A 273 18.30 26.36 3.85
N PRO A 274 19.32 25.74 3.25
CA PRO A 274 20.65 26.33 3.23
C PRO A 274 20.61 27.60 2.38
N ASP A 275 20.97 28.74 2.96
CA ASP A 275 21.28 29.96 2.21
C ASP A 275 22.55 29.72 1.38
N ALA A 276 22.55 30.25 0.15
CA ALA A 276 23.61 30.05 -0.84
C ALA A 276 25.00 30.57 -0.42
N ASP A 277 25.10 31.25 0.72
CA ASP A 277 26.36 31.78 1.27
C ASP A 277 27.01 30.85 2.31
N ASN A 278 26.39 29.71 2.63
CA ASN A 278 26.96 28.71 3.54
C ASN A 278 27.42 27.48 2.76
N GLU A 279 28.41 27.69 1.87
CA GLU A 279 29.24 26.59 1.38
C GLU A 279 29.91 25.93 2.58
N LEU A 280 29.47 24.71 2.89
CA LEU A 280 30.21 23.78 3.72
C LEU A 280 31.57 23.57 3.07
N LYS A 281 32.58 24.33 3.51
CA LYS A 281 33.95 23.81 3.50
C LYS A 281 33.95 22.66 4.47
N GLU A 282 33.67 21.45 3.97
CA GLU A 282 34.17 20.24 4.60
C GLU A 282 35.69 20.38 4.63
N GLU A 283 36.23 20.87 5.75
CA GLU A 283 37.60 20.52 6.11
C GLU A 283 37.57 19.01 6.32
N GLN A 284 37.94 18.28 5.26
CA GLN A 284 38.39 16.90 5.39
C GLN A 284 39.61 16.91 6.30
N VAL A 285 39.38 16.77 7.60
CA VAL A 285 40.42 16.43 8.55
C VAL A 285 40.77 14.98 8.25
N VAL A 286 41.86 14.79 7.51
CA VAL A 286 42.40 13.47 7.24
C VAL A 286 42.91 12.88 8.56
N ASP A 287 42.50 11.67 8.87
CA ASP A 287 42.90 10.96 10.08
C ASP A 287 44.42 10.69 10.06
N ALA A 288 45.17 11.31 10.97
CA ALA A 288 46.64 11.32 10.93
C ALA A 288 47.24 9.91 11.08
N GLU A 289 46.58 9.03 11.84
CA GLU A 289 47.00 7.64 12.03
C GLU A 289 46.85 6.81 10.74
N ALA A 290 45.85 7.15 9.90
CA ALA A 290 45.63 6.47 8.62
C ALA A 290 46.67 6.88 7.57
N VAL A 291 47.15 8.12 7.60
CA VAL A 291 48.21 8.61 6.69
C VAL A 291 49.55 7.97 7.04
N GLU A 292 49.89 7.87 8.33
CA GLU A 292 51.13 7.26 8.79
C GLU A 292 51.20 5.77 8.43
N GLY A 293 50.09 5.02 8.59
CA GLY A 293 50.01 3.62 8.17
C GLY A 293 50.18 3.41 6.66
N LEU A 294 49.66 4.32 5.83
CA LEU A 294 49.80 4.24 4.37
C LEU A 294 51.21 4.63 3.87
N GLN A 295 51.92 5.47 4.61
CA GLN A 295 53.33 5.81 4.36
C GLN A 295 54.26 4.66 4.76
N GLU A 296 54.00 3.98 5.89
CA GLU A 296 54.77 2.80 6.30
C GLU A 296 54.63 1.62 5.32
N GLU A 297 53.45 1.45 4.70
CA GLU A 297 53.21 0.45 3.65
C GLU A 297 53.74 0.88 2.26
N GLY A 298 54.32 2.08 2.13
CA GLY A 298 54.92 2.59 0.89
C GLY A 298 53.90 2.91 -0.22
N LEU A 299 52.63 3.10 0.15
CA LEU A 299 51.52 3.36 -0.77
C LEU A 299 51.23 4.86 -0.95
N LEU A 300 51.85 5.73 -0.15
CA LEU A 300 51.80 7.19 -0.24
C LEU A 300 53.21 7.79 -0.30
N SER A 301 53.41 8.84 -1.12
CA SER A 301 54.60 9.70 -1.09
C SER A 301 54.47 10.80 -0.03
N ASP A 302 55.60 11.37 0.41
CA ASP A 302 55.65 12.48 1.38
C ASP A 302 55.13 13.83 0.82
N ASP A 303 54.93 13.91 -0.50
CA ASP A 303 54.29 15.01 -1.23
C ASP A 303 52.86 14.63 -1.64
#